data_AF-A0A2P6G4F0-F1
#
_entry.id   AF-A0A2P6G4F0-F1
#
_cell.length_a   1.000
_cell.length_b   1.000
_cell.length_c   1.000
_cell.angle_alpha   90.00
_cell.angle_beta   90.00
_cell.angle_gamma   90.00
#
_symmetry.space_group_name_H-M   'P 1'
#
loop_
_entity.id
_entity.type
_entity.pdbx_description
1 polymer ?
#
loop_
_entity_poly.entity_id
_entity_poly.type
_entity_poly.pdbx_seq_one_letter_code
_entity_poly.pdbx_strand_id
1 'polypeptide(L)'
;MPAVTADTTTLPRLSVDPASTLRTVKKVTNAPQGYEGEGFPVRRAFAGVDPIDLDPFIHMDQMGEVEYAPGEPKGTPWHPHRGFETFTY
;
A
#
# COMPACT_ATOMS: atom_id res chain seq x y z
N MET A 1 1.74 3.10 -16.77
CA MET A 1 2.71 4.08 -16.24
C MET A 1 3.62 3.33 -15.28
N PRO A 2 4.93 3.59 -15.24
CA PRO A 2 5.81 2.96 -14.25
C PRO A 2 5.43 3.41 -12.84
N ALA A 3 5.67 2.55 -11.85
CA ALA A 3 5.47 2.91 -10.45
C ALA A 3 6.47 4.00 -10.02
N VAL A 4 6.03 4.91 -9.16
CA VAL A 4 6.91 5.90 -8.54
C VAL A 4 7.56 5.25 -7.31
N THR A 5 8.88 5.37 -7.20
CA THR A 5 9.66 4.90 -6.05
C THR A 5 10.30 6.10 -5.37
N ALA A 6 10.18 6.16 -4.04
CA ALA A 6 10.82 7.19 -3.23
C ALA A 6 12.01 6.59 -2.47
N ASP A 7 13.13 7.31 -2.40
CA ASP A 7 14.20 6.99 -1.48
C ASP A 7 13.82 7.49 -0.08
N THR A 8 13.32 6.57 0.74
CA THR A 8 12.83 6.86 2.10
C THR A 8 13.92 7.37 3.04
N THR A 9 15.21 7.23 2.69
CA THR A 9 16.33 7.69 3.51
C THR A 9 16.67 9.16 3.31
N THR A 10 16.20 9.76 2.22
CA THR A 10 16.51 11.16 1.85
C THR A 10 15.35 12.13 2.07
N LEU A 11 14.17 11.63 2.45
CA LEU A 11 12.99 12.45 2.65
C LEU A 11 13.18 13.44 3.81
N PRO A 12 12.75 14.72 3.65
CA PRO A 12 12.75 15.68 4.75
C PRO A 12 11.93 15.15 5.93
N ARG A 13 12.48 15.27 7.14
CA ARG A 13 11.71 14.99 8.36
C ARG A 13 10.65 16.07 8.56
N LEU A 14 9.41 15.67 8.81
CA LEU A 14 8.34 16.58 9.18
C LEU A 14 8.46 16.92 10.68
N SER A 15 8.42 18.21 11.01
CA SER A 15 8.30 18.68 12.39
C SER A 15 6.84 18.68 12.81
N VAL A 16 6.54 18.09 13.98
CA VAL A 16 5.21 18.17 14.58
C VAL A 16 5.13 19.45 15.40
N ASP A 17 4.08 20.25 15.18
CA ASP A 17 3.77 21.40 16.04
C ASP A 17 3.41 20.92 17.46
N PRO A 18 4.14 21.33 18.52
CA PRO A 18 3.83 20.95 19.89
C PRO A 18 2.42 21.34 20.36
N ALA A 19 1.79 22.34 19.74
CA ALA A 19 0.43 22.76 20.05
C ALA A 19 -0.65 21.92 19.33
N SER A 20 -0.25 20.98 18.47
CA SER A 20 -1.20 20.16 17.71
C SER A 20 -1.90 19.11 18.59
N THR A 21 -3.20 18.95 18.38
CA THR A 21 -3.98 17.89 19.02
C THR A 21 -3.82 16.59 18.25
N LEU A 22 -3.55 15.50 18.96
CA LEU A 22 -3.49 14.16 18.37
C LEU A 22 -4.87 13.73 17.85
N ARG A 23 -4.91 13.20 16.63
CA ARG A 23 -6.13 12.60 16.07
C ARG A 23 -6.44 11.30 16.80
N THR A 24 -7.72 11.05 17.06
CA THR A 24 -8.18 9.77 17.60
C THR A 24 -8.32 8.72 16.50
N VAL A 25 -8.17 7.45 16.85
CA VAL A 25 -8.43 6.34 15.92
C VAL A 25 -9.95 6.22 15.72
N LYS A 26 -10.41 6.41 14.48
CA LYS A 26 -11.83 6.25 14.13
C LYS A 26 -12.26 4.78 14.11
N LYS A 27 -11.44 3.89 13.55
CA LYS A 27 -11.72 2.47 13.38
C LYS A 27 -10.42 1.68 13.23
N VAL A 28 -10.42 0.43 13.71
CA VAL A 28 -9.39 -0.57 13.42
C VAL A 28 -10.03 -1.70 12.62
N THR A 29 -9.43 -2.08 11.50
CA THR A 29 -9.88 -3.18 10.64
C THR A 29 -8.78 -4.21 10.49
N ASN A 30 -9.17 -5.47 10.31
CA ASN A 30 -8.24 -6.53 9.95
C ASN A 30 -8.18 -6.65 8.43
N ALA A 31 -6.97 -6.53 7.87
CA ALA A 31 -6.74 -6.66 6.43
C ALA A 31 -6.89 -8.14 6.01
N PRO A 32 -7.87 -8.48 5.15
CA PRO A 32 -7.99 -9.83 4.61
C PRO A 32 -6.79 -10.19 3.74
N GLN A 33 -6.44 -11.48 3.73
CA GLN A 33 -5.38 -12.03 2.90
C GLN A 33 -5.92 -12.42 1.52
N GLY A 34 -5.05 -12.34 0.51
CA GLY A 34 -5.34 -12.78 -0.84
C GLY A 34 -4.05 -13.00 -1.64
N TYR A 35 -4.20 -13.24 -2.94
CA TYR A 35 -3.09 -13.32 -3.88
C TYR A 35 -3.31 -12.36 -5.04
N GLU A 36 -2.24 -11.71 -5.50
CA GLU A 36 -2.22 -10.83 -6.66
C GLU A 36 -1.27 -11.37 -7.74
N GLY A 37 -1.57 -11.07 -8.99
CA GLY A 37 -0.83 -11.58 -10.15
C GLY A 37 -0.74 -13.11 -10.15
N GLU A 38 0.47 -13.61 -10.40
CA GLU A 38 0.77 -15.04 -10.41
C GLU A 38 1.47 -15.48 -9.11
N GLY A 39 0.89 -15.09 -7.97
CA GLY A 39 1.19 -15.71 -6.67
C GLY A 39 1.78 -14.79 -5.61
N PHE A 40 1.67 -13.47 -5.73
CA PHE A 40 2.06 -12.56 -4.65
C PHE A 40 1.03 -12.62 -3.51
N PRO A 41 1.36 -13.10 -2.31
CA PRO A 41 0.46 -13.02 -1.18
C PRO A 41 0.39 -11.57 -0.68
N VAL A 42 -0.82 -11.08 -0.47
CA VAL A 42 -1.06 -9.71 -0.02
C VAL A 42 -2.03 -9.66 1.15
N ARG A 43 -1.89 -8.61 1.96
CA ARG A 43 -2.93 -8.16 2.89
C ARG A 43 -3.53 -6.84 2.38
N ARG A 44 -4.85 -6.84 2.13
CA ARG A 44 -5.56 -5.67 1.59
C ARG A 44 -6.01 -4.74 2.70
N ALA A 45 -5.25 -3.68 2.94
CA ALA A 45 -5.46 -2.79 4.08
C ALA A 45 -6.81 -2.04 4.01
N PHE A 46 -7.19 -1.60 2.81
CA PHE A 46 -8.39 -0.76 2.60
C PHE A 46 -9.69 -1.54 2.43
N ALA A 47 -9.66 -2.88 2.49
CA ALA A 47 -10.86 -3.70 2.32
C ALA A 47 -11.93 -3.34 3.38
N GLY A 48 -13.12 -2.95 2.92
CA GLY A 48 -14.26 -2.65 3.80
C GLY A 48 -14.14 -1.34 4.60
N VAL A 49 -13.20 -0.46 4.25
CA VAL A 49 -13.14 0.92 4.74
C VAL A 49 -13.97 1.82 3.81
N ASP A 50 -14.67 2.80 4.38
CA ASP A 50 -15.47 3.74 3.60
C ASP A 50 -14.55 4.60 2.72
N PRO A 51 -14.78 4.66 1.39
CA PRO A 51 -13.96 5.48 0.49
C PRO A 51 -13.84 6.95 0.90
N ILE A 52 -14.84 7.52 1.59
CA ILE A 52 -14.77 8.91 2.06
C ILE A 52 -13.69 9.13 3.13
N ASP A 53 -13.32 8.07 3.85
CA ASP A 53 -12.24 8.09 4.83
C ASP A 53 -10.86 7.80 4.20
N LEU A 54 -10.83 7.43 2.91
CA LEU A 54 -9.61 7.02 2.20
C LEU A 54 -9.14 8.04 1.16
N ASP A 55 -10.03 8.86 0.58
CA ASP A 55 -9.68 9.89 -0.42
C ASP A 55 -8.45 10.71 0.01
N PRO A 56 -7.37 10.77 -0.81
CA PRO A 56 -7.24 10.36 -2.22
C PRO A 56 -6.69 8.95 -2.48
N PHE A 57 -6.54 8.13 -1.45
CA PHE A 57 -6.03 6.76 -1.57
C PHE A 57 -7.12 5.80 -2.04
N ILE A 58 -6.79 4.97 -3.03
CA ILE A 58 -7.75 4.05 -3.65
C ILE A 58 -7.45 2.57 -3.37
N HIS A 59 -6.18 2.23 -3.08
CA HIS A 59 -5.75 0.85 -2.91
C HIS A 59 -4.47 0.81 -2.07
N MET A 60 -4.36 -0.16 -1.16
CA MET A 60 -3.13 -0.46 -0.44
C MET A 60 -3.07 -1.95 -0.12
N ASP A 61 -2.08 -2.61 -0.70
CA ASP A 61 -1.75 -4.00 -0.40
C ASP A 61 -0.36 -4.04 0.26
N GLN A 62 -0.26 -4.75 1.38
CA GLN A 62 1.03 -5.14 1.93
C GLN A 62 1.43 -6.48 1.30
N MET A 63 2.53 -6.47 0.54
CA MET A 63 3.19 -7.69 0.07
C MET A 63 3.67 -8.48 1.30
N GLY A 64 3.20 -9.72 1.44
CA GLY A 64 3.48 -10.56 2.61
C GLY A 64 4.98 -10.77 2.85
N GLU A 65 5.34 -11.14 4.09
CA GLU A 65 6.68 -11.57 4.43
C GLU A 65 6.89 -12.99 3.89
N VAL A 66 7.44 -13.10 2.68
CA VAL A 66 7.62 -14.39 2.01
C VAL A 66 9.04 -14.53 1.48
N GLU A 67 9.65 -15.65 1.84
CA GLU A 67 10.87 -16.15 1.24
C GLU A 67 10.50 -16.89 -0.05
N TYR A 68 10.89 -16.33 -1.19
CA TYR A 68 10.58 -16.92 -2.48
C TYR A 68 11.64 -17.93 -2.91
N ALA A 69 11.19 -19.06 -3.45
CA ALA A 69 12.07 -20.00 -4.15
C ALA A 69 12.51 -19.43 -5.52
N PRO A 70 13.59 -19.98 -6.13
CA PRO A 70 13.97 -19.59 -7.47
C PRO A 70 12.81 -19.73 -8.48
N GLY A 71 12.47 -18.63 -9.16
CA GLY A 71 11.36 -18.57 -10.12
C GLY A 71 10.01 -18.21 -9.52
N GLU A 72 9.93 -17.94 -8.22
CA GLU A 72 8.72 -17.49 -7.54
C GLU A 72 8.90 -16.09 -6.94
N PRO A 73 7.80 -15.33 -6.78
CA PRO A 73 6.54 -15.56 -7.47
C PRO A 73 6.74 -15.24 -8.96
N LYS A 74 5.87 -15.77 -9.82
CA LYS A 74 6.02 -15.54 -11.28
C LYS A 74 5.82 -14.07 -11.68
N GLY A 75 5.31 -13.25 -10.77
CA GLY A 75 5.18 -11.82 -10.93
C GLY A 75 3.76 -11.40 -11.26
N THR A 76 3.62 -10.16 -11.70
CA THR A 76 2.38 -9.67 -12.31
C THR A 76 2.60 -9.59 -13.82
N PRO A 77 1.86 -10.36 -14.64
CA PRO A 77 1.88 -10.20 -16.09
C PRO A 77 1.58 -8.76 -16.50
N TRP A 78 1.86 -8.41 -17.76
CA TRP A 78 1.57 -7.07 -18.27
C TRP A 78 0.11 -6.68 -18.01
N HIS A 79 -0.10 -5.55 -17.36
CA HIS A 79 -1.41 -4.98 -17.10
C HIS A 79 -1.34 -3.44 -17.09
N PRO A 80 -2.33 -2.72 -17.68
CA PRO A 80 -2.30 -1.27 -17.77
C PRO A 80 -2.89 -0.58 -16.53
N HIS A 81 -2.46 0.67 -16.30
CA HIS A 81 -3.01 1.59 -15.29
C HIS A 81 -3.34 2.93 -15.95
N ARG A 82 -4.43 3.60 -15.52
CA ARG A 82 -4.86 4.91 -16.04
C ARG A 82 -5.58 5.71 -14.94
N GLY A 83 -5.26 7.00 -14.83
CA GLY A 83 -6.01 7.95 -13.99
C GLY A 83 -5.60 7.98 -12.51
N PHE A 84 -4.54 7.27 -12.14
CA PHE A 84 -3.97 7.27 -10.79
C PHE A 84 -2.48 6.90 -10.84
N GLU A 85 -1.81 7.05 -9.70
CA GLU A 85 -0.41 6.70 -9.49
C GLU A 85 -0.29 5.44 -8.63
N THR A 86 0.75 4.64 -8.90
CA THR A 86 1.12 3.51 -8.04
C THR A 86 2.44 3.82 -7.34
N PHE A 87 2.47 3.56 -6.04
CA PHE A 87 3.64 3.74 -5.19
C PHE A 87 4.06 2.38 -4.62
N THR A 88 5.35 2.10 -4.63
CA THR A 88 5.94 0.90 -4.02
C THR A 88 7.10 1.34 -3.13
N TYR A 89 7.12 0.84 -1.89
CA TYR A 89 8.14 1.14 -0.88
C TYR A 89 8.59 -0.14 -0.17
#